data_AF-A0A2G1WSH0-F1
#
_entry.id   AF-A0A2G1WSH0-F1
#
_cell.length_a   1.000
_cell.length_b   1.000
_cell.length_c   1.000
_cell.angle_alpha   90.00
_cell.angle_beta   90.00
_cell.angle_gamma   90.00
#
_symmetry.space_group_name_H-M   'P 1'
#
loop_
_entity.id
_entity.type
_entity.pdbx_description
1 polymer ?
#
loop_
_entity_poly.entity_id
_entity_poly.type
_entity_poly.pdbx_seq_one_letter_code
_entity_poly.pdbx_strand_id
1 'polypeptide(L)'
;MQEGSASGVRSSYGAKLALSLIGVMAVSVSYGVIVYLRAEGTGTAGAEVRSGLIGMTLLTVIGLALIGVTVGSNTVISLRQLTDKAERMAEGELDVRLDTGRTDEIGRLFHAFDEMRGSLRSEISDAEAAREEAERARREADTRAETVEHKATEYESAMRALADGDLTRRVDPESDNEAMARVGAAFNEMADELEGTVASVATVAEDTADVAGTVDDRTEDLRATTGTVSEAVEEIAEGARTQRDDLRAATDEAENLASSAEEVASTVTDVAETAEHAAEVGDEGREAAEEALAEMDAVEETTAETTAEVEALAAEVEEIGEVVDTISEIAEQTNLLALNASIEAARSGADGAGFAVVAEEVKALAEETQESASEIEARIRSVQERAETGADAMARTEQRISAGVDTVETSIDALERLAEASERTDASMTEITRTTETQADSVDAVVGHVEDVSAISAQTASAAGDVTGAVDEQERTLGAVETAAGSLSDRALALRDAVDDFEFAAGDGLGAAGDGTGRGAAADGATAVPDGGGDGDGSEFDFSRGGGDDAPAGEGVN
;
A
#
# COMPACT_ATOMS: atom_id res chain seq x y z
N MET A 1 -103.48 -42.07 -2.31
CA MET A 1 -104.84 -42.16 -2.85
C MET A 1 -105.25 -43.62 -2.84
N GLN A 2 -106.36 -43.89 -2.12
CA GLN A 2 -107.37 -44.97 -2.23
C GLN A 2 -106.90 -46.43 -2.37
N GLU A 3 -107.20 -47.32 -1.42
CA GLU A 3 -108.52 -47.98 -1.20
C GLU A 3 -109.03 -48.60 -2.51
N GLY A 4 -109.10 -49.92 -2.67
CA GLY A 4 -109.81 -50.84 -1.81
C GLY A 4 -111.08 -51.27 -2.55
N SER A 5 -111.27 -52.58 -2.72
CA SER A 5 -112.55 -53.26 -2.44
C SER A 5 -112.51 -54.68 -2.98
N ALA A 6 -112.73 -55.60 -2.04
CA ALA A 6 -112.79 -57.01 -2.25
C ALA A 6 -114.22 -57.47 -2.62
N SER A 7 -114.23 -58.62 -3.27
CA SER A 7 -115.25 -59.68 -3.15
C SER A 7 -116.59 -59.46 -3.86
N GLY A 8 -116.69 -60.10 -5.02
CA GLY A 8 -117.93 -60.69 -5.53
C GLY A 8 -117.86 -62.20 -5.34
N VAL A 9 -118.83 -62.73 -4.61
CA VAL A 9 -118.92 -64.08 -4.04
C VAL A 9 -118.99 -65.19 -5.11
N ARG A 10 -118.21 -66.23 -4.83
CA ARG A 10 -118.24 -67.62 -5.29
C ARG A 10 -119.62 -68.17 -5.71
N SER A 11 -119.68 -68.76 -6.90
CA SER A 11 -120.58 -69.87 -7.22
C SER A 11 -119.71 -71.10 -7.46
N SER A 12 -119.50 -71.86 -6.39
CA SER A 12 -118.58 -72.99 -6.34
C SER A 12 -119.12 -74.22 -7.09
N TYR A 13 -118.20 -74.97 -7.70
CA TYR A 13 -118.44 -76.36 -8.14
C TYR A 13 -119.09 -77.23 -7.04
N GLY A 14 -118.87 -76.89 -5.77
CA GLY A 14 -119.53 -77.51 -4.62
C GLY A 14 -121.06 -77.37 -4.63
N ALA A 15 -121.60 -76.24 -5.09
CA ALA A 15 -123.05 -76.04 -5.21
C ALA A 15 -123.66 -76.91 -6.32
N LYS A 16 -122.93 -77.11 -7.44
CA LYS A 16 -123.36 -78.00 -8.53
C LYS A 16 -123.29 -79.48 -8.15
N LEU A 17 -122.31 -79.87 -7.33
CA LEU A 17 -122.20 -81.23 -6.74
C LEU A 17 -123.32 -81.53 -5.74
N ALA A 18 -123.73 -80.55 -4.93
CA ALA A 18 -124.82 -80.74 -3.97
C ALA A 18 -126.17 -80.99 -4.67
N LEU A 19 -126.44 -80.27 -5.77
CA LEU A 19 -127.70 -80.38 -6.52
C LEU A 19 -127.86 -81.73 -7.24
N SER A 20 -126.77 -82.33 -7.74
CA SER A 20 -126.82 -83.65 -8.38
C SER A 20 -127.02 -84.80 -7.39
N LEU A 21 -126.45 -84.69 -6.18
CA LEU A 21 -126.60 -85.68 -5.11
C LEU A 21 -128.04 -85.78 -4.58
N ILE A 22 -128.74 -84.65 -4.48
CA ILE A 22 -130.16 -84.61 -4.06
C ILE A 22 -131.05 -85.32 -5.10
N GLY A 23 -130.75 -85.16 -6.39
CA GLY A 23 -131.48 -85.84 -7.48
C GLY A 23 -131.37 -87.37 -7.42
N VAL A 24 -130.17 -87.91 -7.16
CA VAL A 24 -129.94 -89.37 -7.05
C VAL A 24 -130.65 -89.97 -5.83
N MET A 25 -130.74 -89.22 -4.73
CA MET A 25 -131.41 -89.67 -3.50
C MET A 25 -132.94 -89.77 -3.70
N ALA A 26 -133.55 -88.78 -4.37
CA ALA A 26 -135.00 -88.74 -4.62
C ALA A 26 -135.50 -89.92 -5.50
N VAL A 27 -134.71 -90.30 -6.52
CA VAL A 27 -135.02 -91.44 -7.39
C VAL A 27 -134.92 -92.78 -6.62
N SER A 28 -133.94 -92.90 -5.73
CA SER A 28 -133.73 -94.12 -4.94
C SER A 28 -134.85 -94.35 -3.92
N VAL A 29 -135.31 -93.30 -3.22
CA VAL A 29 -136.43 -93.40 -2.25
C VAL A 29 -137.74 -93.77 -2.94
N SER A 30 -138.01 -93.19 -4.12
CA SER A 30 -139.23 -93.46 -4.90
C SER A 30 -139.35 -94.93 -5.35
N TYR A 31 -138.23 -95.56 -5.72
CA TYR A 31 -138.19 -96.97 -6.10
C TYR A 31 -138.39 -97.92 -4.90
N GLY A 32 -137.87 -97.56 -3.71
CA GLY A 32 -138.05 -98.32 -2.48
C GLY A 32 -139.51 -98.42 -2.03
N VAL A 33 -140.30 -97.36 -2.23
CA VAL A 33 -141.74 -97.34 -1.91
C VAL A 33 -142.54 -98.28 -2.82
N ILE A 34 -142.18 -98.39 -4.10
CA ILE A 34 -142.82 -99.30 -5.07
C ILE A 34 -142.56 -100.77 -4.68
N VAL A 35 -141.36 -101.09 -4.22
CA VAL A 35 -141.00 -102.45 -3.78
C VAL A 35 -141.71 -102.82 -2.47
N TYR A 36 -141.88 -101.88 -1.53
CA TYR A 36 -142.60 -102.11 -0.28
C TYR A 36 -144.10 -102.37 -0.50
N LEU A 37 -144.78 -101.54 -1.30
CA LEU A 37 -146.21 -101.69 -1.58
C LEU A 37 -146.56 -102.97 -2.35
N ARG A 38 -145.61 -103.52 -3.13
CA ARG A 38 -145.81 -104.78 -3.87
C ARG A 38 -145.69 -106.02 -2.98
N ALA A 39 -144.99 -105.93 -1.86
CA ALA A 39 -144.78 -107.05 -0.93
C ALA A 39 -145.98 -107.33 0.00
N GLU A 40 -146.92 -106.39 0.14
CA GLU A 40 -148.07 -106.51 1.06
C GLU A 40 -149.32 -107.15 0.39
N GLY A 41 -149.35 -107.22 -0.95
CA GLY A 41 -150.50 -107.70 -1.72
C GLY A 41 -150.48 -109.19 -2.10
N THR A 42 -149.36 -109.88 -1.95
CA THR A 42 -149.20 -111.28 -2.37
C THR A 42 -148.57 -112.07 -1.22
N GLY A 43 -149.36 -112.91 -0.55
CA GLY A 43 -148.94 -113.71 0.61
C GLY A 43 -147.93 -114.83 0.28
N THR A 44 -146.79 -114.49 -0.33
CA THR A 44 -145.70 -115.41 -0.67
C THR A 44 -144.39 -114.87 -0.11
N ALA A 45 -143.79 -115.63 0.81
CA ALA A 45 -142.53 -115.30 1.44
C ALA A 45 -141.33 -115.44 0.48
N GLY A 46 -140.42 -114.46 0.53
CA GLY A 46 -138.98 -114.67 0.36
C GLY A 46 -138.31 -114.28 -0.97
N ALA A 47 -138.99 -114.39 -2.13
CA ALA A 47 -138.30 -114.26 -3.43
C ALA A 47 -138.37 -112.86 -4.09
N GLU A 48 -139.49 -112.13 -3.99
CA GLU A 48 -139.64 -110.85 -4.72
C GLU A 48 -138.91 -109.66 -4.06
N VAL A 49 -138.79 -109.62 -2.72
CA VAL A 49 -138.13 -108.52 -2.00
C VAL A 49 -136.61 -108.48 -2.27
N ARG A 50 -135.98 -109.65 -2.52
CA ARG A 50 -134.54 -109.73 -2.81
C ARG A 50 -134.19 -109.17 -4.19
N SER A 51 -135.08 -109.31 -5.18
CA SER A 51 -134.92 -108.73 -6.53
C SER A 51 -135.00 -107.20 -6.49
N GLY A 52 -135.91 -106.63 -5.70
CA GLY A 52 -136.08 -105.19 -5.56
C GLY A 52 -134.87 -104.45 -4.94
N LEU A 53 -134.20 -105.06 -3.96
CA LEU A 53 -133.00 -104.47 -3.33
C LEU A 53 -131.78 -104.43 -4.28
N ILE A 54 -131.62 -105.44 -5.15
CA ILE A 54 -130.54 -105.46 -6.15
C ILE A 54 -130.74 -104.35 -7.18
N GLY A 55 -131.98 -104.10 -7.62
CA GLY A 55 -132.30 -103.00 -8.54
C GLY A 55 -132.01 -101.61 -7.97
N MET A 56 -132.30 -101.40 -6.68
CA MET A 56 -132.03 -100.11 -6.00
C MET A 56 -130.52 -99.84 -5.93
N THR A 57 -129.72 -100.84 -5.59
CA THR A 57 -128.26 -100.69 -5.47
C THR A 57 -127.62 -100.37 -6.83
N LEU A 58 -128.10 -100.97 -7.92
CA LEU A 58 -127.59 -100.73 -9.27
C LEU A 58 -127.86 -99.28 -9.73
N LEU A 59 -129.04 -98.75 -9.44
CA LEU A 59 -129.43 -97.37 -9.79
C LEU A 59 -128.58 -96.33 -9.05
N THR A 60 -128.26 -96.55 -7.77
CA THR A 60 -127.41 -95.64 -6.99
C THR A 60 -125.97 -95.65 -7.50
N VAL A 61 -125.44 -96.81 -7.89
CA VAL A 61 -124.08 -96.93 -8.46
C VAL A 61 -123.99 -96.25 -9.83
N ILE A 62 -125.01 -96.40 -10.69
CA ILE A 62 -125.06 -95.72 -11.99
C ILE A 62 -125.18 -94.20 -11.80
N GLY A 63 -125.98 -93.74 -10.82
CA GLY A 63 -126.11 -92.33 -10.47
C GLY A 63 -124.79 -91.70 -9.97
N LEU A 64 -124.02 -92.42 -9.16
CA LEU A 64 -122.72 -91.95 -8.67
C LEU A 64 -121.63 -91.96 -9.77
N ALA A 65 -121.66 -92.92 -10.69
CA ALA A 65 -120.70 -92.97 -11.80
C ALA A 65 -120.85 -91.78 -12.77
N LEU A 66 -122.09 -91.33 -13.03
CA LEU A 66 -122.38 -90.19 -13.92
C LEU A 66 -121.91 -88.83 -13.35
N ILE A 67 -121.91 -88.69 -12.01
CA ILE A 67 -121.38 -87.50 -11.33
C ILE A 67 -119.85 -87.46 -11.40
N GLY A 68 -119.17 -88.63 -11.37
CA GLY A 68 -117.71 -88.70 -11.51
C GLY A 68 -117.19 -88.26 -12.88
N VAL A 69 -117.88 -88.61 -13.97
CA VAL A 69 -117.43 -88.32 -15.35
C VAL A 69 -117.56 -86.85 -15.73
N THR A 70 -118.54 -86.12 -15.18
CA THR A 70 -118.79 -84.72 -15.56
C THR A 70 -117.89 -83.72 -14.83
N VAL A 71 -117.35 -84.08 -13.66
CA VAL A 71 -116.55 -83.16 -12.83
C VAL A 71 -115.04 -83.41 -12.92
N GLY A 72 -114.59 -84.62 -13.32
CA GLY A 72 -113.17 -84.96 -13.36
C GLY A 72 -112.37 -84.40 -14.55
N SER A 73 -112.99 -84.27 -15.73
CA SER A 73 -112.24 -84.14 -16.99
C SER A 73 -111.66 -82.74 -17.27
N ASN A 74 -112.22 -81.67 -16.69
CA ASN A 74 -111.85 -80.29 -17.07
C ASN A 74 -110.85 -79.60 -16.12
N THR A 75 -110.69 -80.08 -14.88
CA THR A 75 -109.80 -79.44 -13.88
C THR A 75 -108.35 -79.92 -13.98
N VAL A 76 -108.14 -81.21 -14.28
CA VAL A 76 -106.80 -81.82 -14.33
C VAL A 76 -105.98 -81.31 -15.53
N ILE A 77 -106.63 -81.04 -16.67
CA ILE A 77 -105.95 -80.57 -17.89
C ILE A 77 -105.39 -79.15 -17.70
N SER A 78 -106.15 -78.23 -17.11
CA SER A 78 -105.70 -76.84 -16.93
C SER A 78 -104.58 -76.70 -15.90
N LEU A 79 -104.57 -77.53 -14.85
CA LEU A 79 -103.48 -77.52 -13.86
C LEU A 79 -102.17 -78.05 -14.47
N ARG A 80 -102.21 -79.12 -15.27
CA ARG A 80 -101.03 -79.61 -15.98
C ARG A 80 -100.47 -78.58 -16.96
N GLN A 81 -101.33 -77.85 -17.68
CA GLN A 81 -100.88 -76.79 -18.59
C GLN A 81 -100.23 -75.60 -17.87
N LEU A 82 -100.71 -75.22 -16.68
CA LEU A 82 -100.08 -74.15 -15.91
C LEU A 82 -98.72 -74.59 -15.33
N THR A 83 -98.62 -75.84 -14.86
CA THR A 83 -97.36 -76.40 -14.36
C THR A 83 -96.30 -76.46 -15.47
N ASP A 84 -96.65 -76.97 -16.66
CA ASP A 84 -95.73 -77.04 -17.81
C ASP A 84 -95.23 -75.65 -18.24
N LYS A 85 -96.12 -74.65 -18.27
CA LYS A 85 -95.74 -73.27 -18.60
C LYS A 85 -94.87 -72.62 -17.51
N ALA A 86 -95.11 -72.92 -16.23
CA ALA A 86 -94.27 -72.44 -15.13
C ALA A 86 -92.88 -73.09 -15.13
N GLU A 87 -92.78 -74.35 -15.54
CA GLU A 87 -91.50 -75.08 -15.66
C GLU A 87 -90.62 -74.47 -16.76
N ARG A 88 -91.21 -74.14 -17.91
CA ARG A 88 -90.51 -73.41 -19.00
C ARG A 88 -90.03 -72.01 -18.59
N MET A 89 -90.81 -71.30 -17.77
CA MET A 89 -90.37 -70.02 -17.20
C MET A 89 -89.20 -70.20 -16.22
N ALA A 90 -89.17 -71.30 -15.45
CA ALA A 90 -88.05 -71.63 -14.56
C ALA A 90 -86.77 -72.01 -15.33
N GLU A 91 -86.92 -72.51 -16.56
CA GLU A 91 -85.81 -72.78 -17.49
C GLU A 91 -85.31 -71.55 -18.27
N GLY A 92 -85.86 -70.35 -17.98
CA GLY A 92 -85.42 -69.08 -18.56
C GLY A 92 -86.22 -68.62 -19.79
N GLU A 93 -87.27 -69.35 -20.19
CA GLU A 93 -88.11 -69.01 -21.33
C GLU A 93 -89.28 -68.10 -20.91
N LEU A 94 -89.03 -66.78 -20.86
CA LEU A 94 -90.00 -65.77 -20.42
C LEU A 94 -90.92 -65.24 -21.55
N ASP A 95 -90.92 -65.87 -22.72
CA ASP A 95 -91.84 -65.57 -23.84
C ASP A 95 -93.08 -66.50 -23.90
N VAL A 96 -93.29 -67.30 -22.85
CA VAL A 96 -94.43 -68.21 -22.76
C VAL A 96 -95.74 -67.42 -22.53
N ARG A 97 -96.74 -67.67 -23.38
CA ARG A 97 -98.06 -67.03 -23.28
C ARG A 97 -98.94 -67.68 -22.22
N LEU A 98 -99.20 -66.97 -21.13
CA LEU A 98 -100.03 -67.39 -20.01
C LEU A 98 -101.48 -66.90 -20.16
N ASP A 99 -102.11 -67.18 -21.31
CA ASP A 99 -103.53 -66.83 -21.55
C ASP A 99 -104.48 -67.92 -21.03
N THR A 100 -105.56 -67.52 -20.35
CA THR A 100 -106.64 -68.43 -19.91
C THR A 100 -108.02 -67.80 -20.08
N GLY A 101 -108.99 -68.58 -20.57
CA GLY A 101 -110.41 -68.18 -20.65
C GLY A 101 -111.21 -68.51 -19.38
N ARG A 102 -110.58 -69.07 -18.34
CA ARG A 102 -111.22 -69.42 -17.07
C ARG A 102 -111.28 -68.21 -16.14
N THR A 103 -112.44 -67.96 -15.55
CA THR A 103 -112.66 -66.91 -14.53
C THR A 103 -112.71 -67.46 -13.10
N ASP A 104 -112.30 -68.71 -12.91
CA ASP A 104 -112.32 -69.40 -11.62
C ASP A 104 -110.96 -69.34 -10.91
N GLU A 105 -110.82 -70.09 -9.80
CA GLU A 105 -109.63 -70.15 -8.97
C GLU A 105 -108.34 -70.48 -9.75
N ILE A 106 -108.42 -71.26 -10.84
CA ILE A 106 -107.27 -71.61 -11.67
C ILE A 106 -106.92 -70.46 -12.63
N GLY A 107 -107.92 -69.68 -13.05
CA GLY A 107 -107.73 -68.46 -13.83
C GLY A 107 -106.90 -67.40 -13.11
N ARG A 108 -107.13 -67.21 -11.80
CA ARG A 108 -106.31 -66.32 -10.97
C ARG A 108 -104.85 -66.76 -10.87
N LEU A 109 -104.60 -68.07 -10.84
CA LEU A 109 -103.23 -68.60 -10.78
C LEU A 109 -102.46 -68.27 -12.07
N PHE A 110 -103.10 -68.35 -13.23
CA PHE A 110 -102.53 -67.94 -14.52
C PHE A 110 -102.13 -66.45 -14.54
N HIS A 111 -102.99 -65.56 -14.06
CA HIS A 111 -102.66 -64.12 -13.98
C HIS A 111 -101.51 -63.81 -13.04
N ALA A 112 -101.43 -64.47 -11.87
CA ALA A 112 -100.32 -64.28 -10.94
C ALA A 112 -98.97 -64.72 -11.53
N PHE A 113 -98.96 -65.81 -12.30
CA PHE A 113 -97.76 -66.24 -13.04
C PHE A 113 -97.40 -65.28 -14.21
N ASP A 114 -98.39 -64.67 -14.86
CA ASP A 114 -98.17 -63.70 -15.94
C ASP A 114 -97.54 -62.39 -15.46
N GLU A 115 -97.95 -61.93 -14.26
CA GLU A 115 -97.38 -60.76 -13.60
C GLU A 115 -95.95 -61.03 -13.10
N MET A 116 -95.70 -62.22 -12.53
CA MET A 116 -94.35 -62.67 -12.15
C MET A 116 -93.39 -62.73 -13.35
N ARG A 117 -93.86 -63.23 -14.51
CA ARG A 117 -93.11 -63.20 -15.78
C ARG A 117 -92.73 -61.78 -16.19
N GLY A 118 -93.69 -60.84 -16.11
CA GLY A 118 -93.47 -59.43 -16.45
C GLY A 118 -92.40 -58.78 -15.58
N SER A 119 -92.43 -59.03 -14.28
CA SER A 119 -91.41 -58.54 -13.33
C SER A 119 -90.03 -59.14 -13.61
N LEU A 120 -89.94 -60.45 -13.86
CA LEU A 120 -88.68 -61.13 -14.17
C LEU A 120 -88.06 -60.60 -15.48
N ARG A 121 -88.87 -60.27 -16.49
CA ARG A 121 -88.38 -59.70 -17.76
C ARG A 121 -87.79 -58.30 -17.58
N SER A 122 -88.39 -57.47 -16.71
CA SER A 122 -87.88 -56.12 -16.41
C SER A 122 -86.56 -56.18 -15.66
N GLU A 123 -86.47 -57.02 -14.60
CA GLU A 123 -85.26 -57.17 -13.80
C GLU A 123 -84.06 -57.68 -14.63
N ILE A 124 -84.28 -58.59 -15.58
CA ILE A 124 -83.21 -59.07 -16.47
C ILE A 124 -82.70 -57.94 -17.39
N SER A 125 -83.59 -57.11 -17.94
CA SER A 125 -83.22 -55.98 -18.79
C SER A 125 -82.42 -54.91 -18.03
N ASP A 126 -82.81 -54.60 -16.79
CA ASP A 126 -82.11 -53.63 -15.96
C ASP A 126 -80.73 -54.17 -15.52
N ALA A 127 -80.62 -55.47 -15.24
CA ALA A 127 -79.35 -56.12 -14.93
C ALA A 127 -78.39 -56.16 -16.13
N GLU A 128 -78.88 -56.33 -17.36
CA GLU A 128 -78.07 -56.29 -18.58
C GLU A 128 -77.52 -54.88 -18.86
N ALA A 129 -78.35 -53.84 -18.73
CA ALA A 129 -77.93 -52.45 -18.92
C ALA A 129 -76.88 -52.01 -17.87
N ALA A 130 -77.08 -52.36 -16.60
CA ALA A 130 -76.11 -52.08 -15.54
C ALA A 130 -74.77 -52.81 -15.76
N ARG A 131 -74.81 -54.02 -16.31
CA ARG A 131 -73.59 -54.79 -16.63
C ARG A 131 -72.82 -54.17 -17.79
N GLU A 132 -73.50 -53.67 -18.82
CA GLU A 132 -72.86 -53.00 -19.97
C GLU A 132 -72.24 -51.64 -19.58
N GLU A 133 -72.87 -50.89 -18.68
CA GLU A 133 -72.33 -49.65 -18.11
C GLU A 133 -71.12 -49.93 -17.22
N ALA A 134 -71.20 -50.95 -16.36
CA ALA A 134 -70.08 -51.38 -15.52
C ALA A 134 -68.88 -51.87 -16.35
N GLU A 135 -69.11 -52.59 -17.45
CA GLU A 135 -68.03 -53.03 -18.34
C GLU A 135 -67.40 -51.88 -19.12
N ARG A 136 -68.17 -50.87 -19.58
CA ARG A 136 -67.60 -49.65 -20.19
C ARG A 136 -66.79 -48.86 -19.17
N ALA A 137 -67.34 -48.62 -17.98
CA ALA A 137 -66.65 -47.93 -16.90
C ALA A 137 -65.36 -48.66 -16.49
N ARG A 138 -65.37 -50.00 -16.48
CA ARG A 138 -64.18 -50.81 -16.20
C ARG A 138 -63.12 -50.68 -17.30
N ARG A 139 -63.49 -50.75 -18.59
CA ARG A 139 -62.52 -50.58 -19.69
C ARG A 139 -61.92 -49.18 -19.71
N GLU A 140 -62.72 -48.13 -19.47
CA GLU A 140 -62.22 -46.76 -19.35
C GLU A 140 -61.30 -46.58 -18.13
N ALA A 141 -61.61 -47.24 -17.00
CA ALA A 141 -60.75 -47.25 -15.83
C ALA A 141 -59.43 -47.99 -16.08
N ASP A 142 -59.47 -49.15 -16.76
CA ASP A 142 -58.29 -49.94 -17.11
C ASP A 142 -57.36 -49.15 -18.05
N THR A 143 -57.89 -48.50 -19.11
CA THR A 143 -57.08 -47.66 -20.02
C THR A 143 -56.51 -46.42 -19.32
N ARG A 144 -57.26 -45.78 -18.42
CA ARG A 144 -56.74 -44.69 -17.58
C ARG A 144 -55.66 -45.17 -16.62
N ALA A 145 -55.82 -46.36 -16.04
CA ALA A 145 -54.83 -46.96 -15.16
C ALA A 145 -53.54 -47.30 -15.90
N GLU A 146 -53.62 -47.89 -17.09
CA GLU A 146 -52.46 -48.19 -17.96
C GLU A 146 -51.72 -46.90 -18.38
N THR A 147 -52.47 -45.84 -18.74
CA THR A 147 -51.87 -44.54 -19.11
C THR A 147 -51.14 -43.90 -17.92
N VAL A 148 -51.73 -43.98 -16.72
CA VAL A 148 -51.10 -43.51 -15.48
C VAL A 148 -49.87 -44.36 -15.14
N GLU A 149 -49.92 -45.68 -15.29
CA GLU A 149 -48.81 -46.59 -15.02
C GLU A 149 -47.62 -46.34 -15.97
N HIS A 150 -47.90 -46.12 -17.25
CA HIS A 150 -46.87 -45.78 -18.24
C HIS A 150 -46.20 -44.44 -17.92
N LYS A 151 -46.99 -43.38 -17.69
CA LYS A 151 -46.45 -42.06 -17.30
C LYS A 151 -45.73 -42.10 -15.96
N ALA A 152 -46.22 -42.88 -14.99
CA ALA A 152 -45.55 -43.07 -13.71
C ALA A 152 -44.19 -43.76 -13.89
N THR A 153 -44.07 -44.74 -14.80
CA THR A 153 -42.80 -45.41 -15.12
C THR A 153 -41.82 -44.47 -15.82
N GLU A 154 -42.31 -43.63 -16.73
CA GLU A 154 -41.52 -42.58 -17.39
C GLU A 154 -40.96 -41.59 -16.35
N TYR A 155 -41.81 -41.10 -15.46
CA TYR A 155 -41.42 -40.15 -14.41
C TYR A 155 -40.49 -40.81 -13.40
N GLU A 156 -40.72 -42.07 -13.03
CA GLU A 156 -39.82 -42.83 -12.17
C GLU A 156 -38.42 -42.96 -12.81
N SER A 157 -38.35 -43.24 -14.11
CA SER A 157 -37.07 -43.31 -14.83
C SER A 157 -36.36 -41.96 -14.86
N ALA A 158 -37.08 -40.86 -15.09
CA ALA A 158 -36.51 -39.51 -15.06
C ALA A 158 -36.07 -39.10 -13.65
N MET A 159 -36.83 -39.47 -12.61
CA MET A 159 -36.44 -39.26 -11.22
C MET A 159 -35.18 -40.05 -10.84
N ARG A 160 -35.01 -41.27 -11.35
CA ARG A 160 -33.75 -42.02 -11.17
C ARG A 160 -32.58 -41.33 -11.85
N ALA A 161 -32.75 -40.92 -13.11
CA ALA A 161 -31.71 -40.19 -13.84
C ALA A 161 -31.32 -38.89 -13.11
N LEU A 162 -32.32 -38.12 -12.63
CA LEU A 162 -32.09 -36.92 -11.82
C LEU A 162 -31.34 -37.24 -10.51
N ALA A 163 -31.70 -38.33 -9.84
CA ALA A 163 -31.02 -38.79 -8.62
C ALA A 163 -29.59 -39.31 -8.86
N ASP A 164 -29.33 -39.84 -10.06
CA ASP A 164 -28.02 -40.33 -10.50
C ASP A 164 -27.13 -39.19 -11.04
N GLY A 165 -27.64 -37.95 -11.10
CA GLY A 165 -26.89 -36.74 -11.47
C GLY A 165 -27.21 -36.16 -12.85
N ASP A 166 -28.07 -36.77 -13.65
CA ASP A 166 -28.51 -36.23 -14.95
C ASP A 166 -29.64 -35.20 -14.74
N LEU A 167 -29.24 -33.95 -14.52
CA LEU A 167 -30.11 -32.79 -14.32
C LEU A 167 -30.69 -32.25 -15.62
N THR A 168 -30.30 -32.79 -16.79
CA THR A 168 -30.86 -32.38 -18.09
C THR A 168 -32.20 -33.04 -18.40
N ARG A 169 -32.56 -34.10 -17.66
CA ARG A 169 -33.81 -34.83 -17.89
C ARG A 169 -35.02 -34.00 -17.56
N ARG A 170 -35.96 -33.97 -18.51
CA ARG A 170 -37.31 -33.45 -18.33
C ARG A 170 -38.32 -34.51 -18.74
N VAL A 171 -39.48 -34.46 -18.11
CA VAL A 171 -40.62 -35.33 -18.45
C VAL A 171 -41.67 -34.53 -19.18
N ASP A 172 -42.48 -35.20 -20.01
CA ASP A 172 -43.64 -34.57 -20.62
C ASP A 172 -44.78 -34.46 -19.60
N PRO A 173 -45.17 -33.22 -19.19
CA PRO A 173 -46.23 -33.00 -18.20
C PRO A 173 -47.64 -33.19 -18.79
N GLU A 174 -47.80 -33.38 -20.10
CA GLU A 174 -49.12 -33.59 -20.69
C GLU A 174 -49.66 -34.98 -20.30
N SER A 175 -50.81 -35.00 -19.63
CA SER A 175 -51.50 -36.23 -19.23
C SER A 175 -53.00 -36.02 -19.10
N ASP A 176 -53.78 -37.01 -19.54
CA ASP A 176 -55.24 -37.07 -19.30
C ASP A 176 -55.58 -37.21 -17.80
N ASN A 177 -54.58 -37.48 -16.95
CA ASN A 177 -54.70 -37.47 -15.50
C ASN A 177 -54.11 -36.18 -14.91
N GLU A 178 -54.97 -35.31 -14.38
CA GLU A 178 -54.58 -34.02 -13.79
C GLU A 178 -53.57 -34.16 -12.63
N ALA A 179 -53.60 -35.25 -11.87
CA ALA A 179 -52.60 -35.48 -10.82
C ALA A 179 -51.23 -35.80 -11.41
N MET A 180 -51.15 -36.63 -12.46
CA MET A 180 -49.89 -36.88 -13.16
C MET A 180 -49.35 -35.62 -13.83
N ALA A 181 -50.21 -34.83 -14.48
CA ALA A 181 -49.78 -33.58 -15.11
C ALA A 181 -49.14 -32.59 -14.11
N ARG A 182 -49.72 -32.47 -12.92
CA ARG A 182 -49.13 -31.67 -11.82
C ARG A 182 -47.81 -32.24 -11.32
N VAL A 183 -47.67 -33.56 -11.24
CA VAL A 183 -46.41 -34.22 -10.84
C VAL A 183 -45.32 -33.97 -11.88
N GLY A 184 -45.63 -34.09 -13.18
CA GLY A 184 -44.66 -33.82 -14.25
C GLY A 184 -44.20 -32.36 -14.27
N ALA A 185 -45.14 -31.41 -14.09
CA ALA A 185 -44.80 -30.00 -13.98
C ALA A 185 -43.92 -29.69 -12.76
N ALA A 186 -44.29 -30.20 -11.57
CA ALA A 186 -43.52 -30.02 -10.34
C ALA A 186 -42.13 -30.71 -10.41
N PHE A 187 -42.03 -31.85 -11.11
CA PHE A 187 -40.75 -32.51 -11.36
C PHE A 187 -39.84 -31.64 -12.22
N ASN A 188 -40.35 -31.09 -13.33
CA ASN A 188 -39.56 -30.22 -14.20
C ASN A 188 -39.12 -28.95 -13.49
N GLU A 189 -39.99 -28.32 -12.70
CA GLU A 189 -39.66 -27.14 -11.88
C GLU A 189 -38.54 -27.46 -10.88
N MET A 190 -38.64 -28.59 -10.16
CA MET A 190 -37.58 -29.05 -9.26
C MET A 190 -36.27 -29.34 -10.01
N ALA A 191 -36.34 -29.96 -11.19
CA ALA A 191 -35.16 -30.23 -12.01
C ALA A 191 -34.50 -28.94 -12.51
N ASP A 192 -35.29 -27.94 -12.93
CA ASP A 192 -34.80 -26.61 -13.31
C ASP A 192 -34.11 -25.89 -12.13
N GLU A 193 -34.71 -25.93 -10.92
CA GLU A 193 -34.13 -25.33 -9.71
C GLU A 193 -32.83 -26.03 -9.26
N LEU A 194 -32.78 -27.37 -9.33
CA LEU A 194 -31.59 -28.15 -8.99
C LEU A 194 -30.48 -27.91 -10.02
N GLU A 195 -30.81 -27.93 -11.31
CA GLU A 195 -29.88 -27.60 -12.39
C GLU A 195 -29.29 -26.18 -12.21
N GLY A 196 -30.14 -25.18 -11.98
CA GLY A 196 -29.68 -23.81 -11.73
C GLY A 196 -28.82 -23.67 -10.47
N THR A 197 -29.13 -24.44 -9.42
CA THR A 197 -28.32 -24.47 -8.19
C THR A 197 -26.95 -25.07 -8.44
N VAL A 198 -26.89 -26.23 -9.11
CA VAL A 198 -25.63 -26.91 -9.44
C VAL A 198 -24.76 -26.07 -10.37
N ALA A 199 -25.36 -25.46 -11.40
CA ALA A 199 -24.67 -24.52 -12.28
C ALA A 199 -24.11 -23.31 -11.51
N SER A 200 -24.89 -22.74 -10.58
CA SER A 200 -24.42 -21.63 -9.74
C SER A 200 -23.27 -22.05 -8.81
N VAL A 201 -23.29 -23.28 -8.28
CA VAL A 201 -22.20 -23.80 -7.45
C VAL A 201 -20.94 -24.03 -8.30
N ALA A 202 -21.07 -24.52 -9.53
CA ALA A 202 -19.96 -24.67 -10.48
C ALA A 202 -19.27 -23.32 -10.75
N THR A 203 -20.04 -22.29 -11.09
CA THR A 203 -19.50 -20.94 -11.33
C THR A 203 -18.81 -20.38 -10.09
N VAL A 204 -19.41 -20.51 -8.90
CA VAL A 204 -18.78 -20.04 -7.66
C VAL A 204 -17.48 -20.81 -7.37
N ALA A 205 -17.42 -22.11 -7.66
CA ALA A 205 -16.21 -22.90 -7.48
C ALA A 205 -15.10 -22.45 -8.43
N GLU A 206 -15.40 -22.21 -9.70
CA GLU A 206 -14.44 -21.70 -10.68
C GLU A 206 -13.94 -20.29 -10.33
N ASP A 207 -14.86 -19.35 -10.06
CA ASP A 207 -14.51 -17.99 -9.63
C ASP A 207 -13.64 -18.01 -8.37
N THR A 208 -13.92 -18.91 -7.42
CA THR A 208 -13.13 -19.04 -6.18
C THR A 208 -11.73 -19.57 -6.46
N ALA A 209 -11.57 -20.53 -7.39
CA ALA A 209 -10.27 -21.05 -7.78
C ALA A 209 -9.43 -19.98 -8.48
N ASP A 210 -10.04 -19.20 -9.38
CA ASP A 210 -9.37 -18.11 -10.09
C ASP A 210 -8.93 -16.97 -9.15
N VAL A 211 -9.80 -16.60 -8.20
CA VAL A 211 -9.46 -15.61 -7.16
C VAL A 211 -8.33 -16.14 -6.28
N ALA A 212 -8.35 -17.41 -5.89
CA ALA A 212 -7.29 -18.00 -5.09
C ALA A 212 -5.93 -18.00 -5.83
N GLY A 213 -5.92 -18.33 -7.12
CA GLY A 213 -4.72 -18.23 -7.96
C GLY A 213 -4.18 -16.79 -8.06
N THR A 214 -5.08 -15.82 -8.27
CA THR A 214 -4.69 -14.40 -8.32
C THR A 214 -4.10 -13.92 -6.98
N VAL A 215 -4.61 -14.42 -5.85
CA VAL A 215 -4.06 -14.10 -4.51
C VAL A 215 -2.67 -14.71 -4.33
N ASP A 216 -2.45 -15.92 -4.84
CA ASP A 216 -1.13 -16.59 -4.80
C ASP A 216 -0.08 -15.79 -5.57
N ASP A 217 -0.36 -15.44 -6.83
CA ASP A 217 0.52 -14.62 -7.68
C ASP A 217 0.88 -13.29 -6.99
N ARG A 218 -0.12 -12.59 -6.45
CA ARG A 218 0.08 -11.32 -5.73
C ARG A 218 0.90 -11.48 -4.45
N THR A 219 0.81 -12.64 -3.81
CA THR A 219 1.59 -12.94 -2.60
C THR A 219 3.06 -13.15 -2.96
N GLU A 220 3.36 -13.79 -4.10
CA GLU A 220 4.72 -13.92 -4.62
C GLU A 220 5.33 -12.56 -4.99
N ASP A 221 4.58 -11.71 -5.69
CA ASP A 221 5.02 -10.33 -6.01
C ASP A 221 5.31 -9.51 -4.73
N LEU A 222 4.45 -9.65 -3.71
CA LEU A 222 4.63 -8.93 -2.45
C LEU A 222 5.85 -9.44 -1.67
N ARG A 223 6.19 -10.73 -1.76
CA ARG A 223 7.43 -11.27 -1.19
C ARG A 223 8.67 -10.69 -1.86
N ALA A 224 8.68 -10.64 -3.19
CA ALA A 224 9.79 -10.04 -3.92
C ALA A 224 10.01 -8.57 -3.50
N THR A 225 8.91 -7.81 -3.42
CA THR A 225 8.96 -6.41 -2.95
C THR A 225 9.45 -6.31 -1.50
N THR A 226 9.00 -7.21 -0.63
CA THR A 226 9.43 -7.27 0.78
C THR A 226 10.93 -7.54 0.90
N GLY A 227 11.48 -8.42 0.06
CA GLY A 227 12.93 -8.66 -0.03
C GLY A 227 13.72 -7.40 -0.41
N THR A 228 13.27 -6.65 -1.42
CA THR A 228 13.89 -5.37 -1.79
C THR A 228 13.83 -4.34 -0.67
N VAL A 229 12.71 -4.28 0.07
CA VAL A 229 12.59 -3.39 1.24
C VAL A 229 13.59 -3.81 2.34
N SER A 230 13.76 -5.11 2.58
CA SER A 230 14.73 -5.61 3.55
C SER A 230 16.16 -5.19 3.20
N GLU A 231 16.57 -5.38 1.95
CA GLU A 231 17.91 -4.99 1.46
C GLU A 231 18.15 -3.48 1.63
N ALA A 232 17.17 -2.66 1.25
CA ALA A 232 17.27 -1.21 1.39
C ALA A 232 17.38 -0.77 2.87
N VAL A 233 16.67 -1.44 3.78
CA VAL A 233 16.73 -1.15 5.22
C VAL A 233 18.07 -1.56 5.83
N GLU A 234 18.65 -2.66 5.39
CA GLU A 234 20.00 -3.08 5.80
C GLU A 234 21.05 -2.05 5.37
N GLU A 235 20.98 -1.56 4.12
CA GLU A 235 21.87 -0.52 3.60
C GLU A 235 21.71 0.79 4.39
N ILE A 236 20.48 1.19 4.72
CA ILE A 236 20.22 2.37 5.58
C ILE A 236 20.84 2.18 6.97
N ALA A 237 20.70 1.00 7.58
CA ALA A 237 21.25 0.72 8.89
C ALA A 237 22.79 0.72 8.88
N GLU A 238 23.41 0.19 7.83
CA GLU A 238 24.86 0.25 7.63
C GLU A 238 25.33 1.69 7.40
N GLY A 239 24.68 2.44 6.51
CA GLY A 239 24.97 3.85 6.27
C GLY A 239 24.90 4.69 7.54
N ALA A 240 23.90 4.46 8.41
CA ALA A 240 23.80 5.13 9.70
C ALA A 240 24.94 4.76 10.67
N ARG A 241 25.50 3.54 10.58
CA ARG A 241 26.68 3.14 11.37
C ARG A 241 27.94 3.81 10.87
N THR A 242 28.17 3.79 9.56
CA THR A 242 29.31 4.46 8.93
C THR A 242 29.29 5.97 9.23
N GLN A 243 28.12 6.61 9.09
CA GLN A 243 27.97 8.02 9.42
C GLN A 243 28.35 8.33 10.87
N ARG A 244 27.98 7.47 11.82
CA ARG A 244 28.41 7.62 13.23
C ARG A 244 29.92 7.50 13.42
N ASP A 245 30.61 6.71 12.62
CA ASP A 245 32.07 6.57 12.70
C ASP A 245 32.76 7.79 12.08
N ASP A 246 32.26 8.28 10.94
CA ASP A 246 32.73 9.52 10.32
C ASP A 246 32.53 10.74 11.23
N LEU A 247 31.40 10.80 11.94
CA LEU A 247 31.12 11.86 12.91
C LEU A 247 32.10 11.84 14.10
N ARG A 248 32.54 10.66 14.56
CA ARG A 248 33.59 10.58 15.60
C ARG A 248 34.90 11.16 15.10
N ALA A 249 35.30 10.82 13.88
CA ALA A 249 36.51 11.36 13.27
C ALA A 249 36.41 12.89 13.10
N ALA A 250 35.23 13.41 12.75
CA ALA A 250 34.99 14.85 12.68
C ALA A 250 35.11 15.55 14.05
N THR A 251 34.63 14.91 15.13
CA THR A 251 34.84 15.40 16.51
C THR A 251 36.32 15.44 16.85
N ASP A 252 37.07 14.36 16.59
CA ASP A 252 38.51 14.30 16.88
C ASP A 252 39.27 15.41 16.12
N GLU A 253 38.91 15.67 14.85
CA GLU A 253 39.51 16.74 14.06
C GLU A 253 39.17 18.14 14.60
N ALA A 254 37.92 18.33 15.07
CA ALA A 254 37.49 19.57 15.71
C ALA A 254 38.26 19.84 17.02
N GLU A 255 38.50 18.81 17.84
CA GLU A 255 39.32 18.92 19.06
C GLU A 255 40.78 19.30 18.73
N ASN A 256 41.36 18.71 17.68
CA ASN A 256 42.71 19.08 17.21
C ASN A 256 42.77 20.55 16.73
N LEU A 257 41.72 21.01 16.05
CA LEU A 257 41.58 22.40 15.60
C LEU A 257 41.47 23.37 16.78
N ALA A 258 40.71 23.02 17.81
CA ALA A 258 40.62 23.81 19.04
C ALA A 258 41.99 23.94 19.73
N SER A 259 42.70 22.82 19.89
CA SER A 259 44.06 22.83 20.47
C SER A 259 45.03 23.66 19.63
N SER A 260 44.92 23.62 18.30
CA SER A 260 45.76 24.43 17.41
C SER A 260 45.44 25.92 17.52
N ALA A 261 44.16 26.28 17.70
CA ALA A 261 43.75 27.66 17.93
C ALA A 261 44.31 28.20 19.26
N GLU A 262 44.30 27.39 20.33
CA GLU A 262 44.94 27.76 21.60
C GLU A 262 46.45 27.98 21.47
N GLU A 263 47.15 27.13 20.70
CA GLU A 263 48.58 27.27 20.44
C GLU A 263 48.89 28.55 19.64
N VAL A 264 48.06 28.88 18.64
CA VAL A 264 48.16 30.14 17.89
C VAL A 264 47.94 31.33 18.81
N ALA A 265 46.94 31.30 19.69
CA ALA A 265 46.68 32.39 20.64
C ALA A 265 47.87 32.63 21.59
N SER A 266 48.51 31.56 22.06
CA SER A 266 49.74 31.67 22.86
C SER A 266 50.87 32.31 22.05
N THR A 267 51.10 31.85 20.83
CA THR A 267 52.17 32.36 19.95
C THR A 267 51.96 33.84 19.62
N VAL A 268 50.71 34.25 19.39
CA VAL A 268 50.35 35.64 19.12
C VAL A 268 50.66 36.54 20.33
N THR A 269 50.43 36.05 21.54
CA THR A 269 50.77 36.77 22.78
C THR A 269 52.29 36.99 22.87
N ASP A 270 53.09 35.95 22.62
CA ASP A 270 54.55 36.05 22.66
C ASP A 270 55.11 37.04 21.61
N VAL A 271 54.50 37.06 20.41
CA VAL A 271 54.90 37.97 19.33
C VAL A 271 54.49 39.41 19.65
N ALA A 272 53.32 39.63 20.25
CA ALA A 272 52.88 40.96 20.70
C ALA A 272 53.83 41.53 21.77
N GLU A 273 54.18 40.73 22.79
CA GLU A 273 55.16 41.14 23.82
C GLU A 273 56.53 41.47 23.20
N THR A 274 56.97 40.68 22.22
CA THR A 274 58.23 40.94 21.51
C THR A 274 58.16 42.24 20.68
N ALA A 275 57.02 42.54 20.07
CA ALA A 275 56.82 43.78 19.31
C ALA A 275 56.79 45.00 20.22
N GLU A 276 56.09 44.92 21.36
CA GLU A 276 56.08 45.98 22.39
C GLU A 276 57.50 46.25 22.89
N HIS A 277 58.25 45.21 23.23
CA HIS A 277 59.65 45.36 23.66
C HIS A 277 60.55 45.96 22.56
N ALA A 278 60.36 45.58 21.29
CA ALA A 278 61.11 46.16 20.18
C ALA A 278 60.79 47.65 19.97
N ALA A 279 59.55 48.08 20.21
CA ALA A 279 59.15 49.48 20.18
C ALA A 279 59.84 50.27 21.32
N GLU A 280 59.81 49.75 22.55
CA GLU A 280 60.50 50.35 23.70
C GLU A 280 62.00 50.52 23.45
N VAL A 281 62.68 49.48 22.97
CA VAL A 281 64.12 49.55 22.64
C VAL A 281 64.39 50.52 21.48
N GLY A 282 63.46 50.62 20.53
CA GLY A 282 63.52 51.61 19.45
C GLY A 282 63.45 53.03 19.98
N ASP A 283 62.53 53.30 20.91
CA ASP A 283 62.36 54.60 21.57
C ASP A 283 63.58 54.98 22.43
N GLU A 284 64.08 54.06 23.25
CA GLU A 284 65.31 54.26 24.03
C GLU A 284 66.52 54.55 23.12
N GLY A 285 66.62 53.83 22.00
CA GLY A 285 67.65 54.06 21.01
C GLY A 285 67.54 55.45 20.36
N ARG A 286 66.32 55.93 20.12
CA ARG A 286 66.06 57.25 19.53
C ARG A 286 66.45 58.35 20.50
N GLU A 287 66.06 58.26 21.76
CA GLU A 287 66.45 59.22 22.80
C GLU A 287 67.99 59.31 22.93
N ALA A 288 68.68 58.17 22.91
CA ALA A 288 70.14 58.15 22.95
C ALA A 288 70.79 58.78 21.70
N ALA A 289 70.19 58.61 20.52
CA ALA A 289 70.65 59.22 19.28
C ALA A 289 70.41 60.74 19.28
N GLU A 290 69.28 61.22 19.80
CA GLU A 290 69.00 62.65 19.98
C GLU A 290 69.98 63.31 20.96
N GLU A 291 70.34 62.63 22.06
CA GLU A 291 71.38 63.11 22.98
C GLU A 291 72.75 63.19 22.29
N ALA A 292 73.10 62.19 21.48
CA ALA A 292 74.33 62.20 20.70
C ALA A 292 74.36 63.32 19.64
N LEU A 293 73.21 63.66 19.04
CA LEU A 293 73.08 64.78 18.11
C LEU A 293 73.35 66.11 18.82
N ALA A 294 72.75 66.33 20.01
CA ALA A 294 73.00 67.52 20.81
C ALA A 294 74.47 67.67 21.22
N GLU A 295 75.16 66.57 21.53
CA GLU A 295 76.60 66.58 21.80
C GLU A 295 77.42 66.91 20.54
N MET A 296 77.01 66.44 19.35
CA MET A 296 77.67 66.81 18.10
C MET A 296 77.52 68.30 17.79
N ASP A 297 76.35 68.88 18.04
CA ASP A 297 76.12 70.33 17.89
C ASP A 297 77.04 71.13 18.84
N ALA A 298 77.21 70.69 20.09
CA ALA A 298 78.11 71.32 21.05
C ALA A 298 79.59 71.22 20.62
N VAL A 299 79.98 70.08 20.03
CA VAL A 299 81.32 69.89 19.47
C VAL A 299 81.53 70.74 18.22
N GLU A 300 80.51 70.94 17.39
CA GLU A 300 80.54 71.87 16.25
C GLU A 300 80.78 73.31 16.72
N GLU A 301 80.03 73.78 17.72
CA GLU A 301 80.19 75.12 18.31
C GLU A 301 81.61 75.31 18.85
N THR A 302 82.11 74.35 19.64
CA THR A 302 83.47 74.41 20.22
C THR A 302 84.55 74.40 19.13
N THR A 303 84.32 73.67 18.03
CA THR A 303 85.25 73.62 16.88
C THR A 303 85.26 74.93 16.11
N ALA A 304 84.09 75.56 15.93
CA ALA A 304 83.97 76.88 15.32
C ALA A 304 84.69 77.96 16.16
N GLU A 305 84.51 77.95 17.48
CA GLU A 305 85.26 78.84 18.40
C GLU A 305 86.77 78.63 18.29
N THR A 306 87.22 77.37 18.30
CA THR A 306 88.64 77.04 18.17
C THR A 306 89.22 77.49 16.82
N THR A 307 88.44 77.38 15.75
CA THR A 307 88.83 77.85 14.42
C THR A 307 89.04 79.37 14.42
N ALA A 308 88.10 80.13 15.00
CA ALA A 308 88.22 81.58 15.13
C ALA A 308 89.45 82.01 15.95
N GLU A 309 89.77 81.29 17.04
CA GLU A 309 90.98 81.54 17.85
C GLU A 309 92.28 81.26 17.06
N VAL A 310 92.30 80.22 16.23
CA VAL A 310 93.45 79.91 15.36
C VAL A 310 93.64 80.97 14.28
N GLU A 311 92.55 81.45 13.67
CA GLU A 311 92.57 82.54 12.69
C GLU A 311 93.04 83.86 13.33
N ALA A 312 92.55 84.18 14.54
CA ALA A 312 92.99 85.35 15.30
C ALA A 312 94.48 85.28 15.64
N LEU A 313 94.98 84.11 16.06
CA LEU A 313 96.41 83.88 16.30
C LEU A 313 97.22 84.08 15.02
N ALA A 314 96.75 83.58 13.87
CA ALA A 314 97.43 83.75 12.60
C ALA A 314 97.56 85.24 12.23
N ALA A 315 96.49 86.02 12.41
CA ALA A 315 96.49 87.46 12.17
C ALA A 315 97.43 88.23 13.12
N GLU A 316 97.41 87.93 14.42
CA GLU A 316 98.30 88.55 15.41
C GLU A 316 99.78 88.26 15.08
N VAL A 317 100.08 87.02 14.66
CA VAL A 317 101.45 86.62 14.30
C VAL A 317 101.91 87.31 13.01
N GLU A 318 101.01 87.60 12.07
CA GLU A 318 101.28 88.41 10.88
C GLU A 318 101.61 89.87 11.26
N GLU A 319 100.85 90.49 12.16
CA GLU A 319 101.11 91.85 12.66
C GLU A 319 102.47 91.93 13.38
N ILE A 320 102.81 90.93 14.21
CA ILE A 320 104.14 90.85 14.84
C ILE A 320 105.24 90.74 13.77
N GLY A 321 104.98 90.02 12.67
CA GLY A 321 105.88 89.94 11.51
C GLY A 321 106.22 91.33 10.95
N GLU A 322 105.20 92.16 10.70
CA GLU A 322 105.39 93.53 10.19
C GLU A 322 106.22 94.41 11.15
N VAL A 323 106.01 94.25 12.46
CA VAL A 323 106.80 94.96 13.48
C VAL A 323 108.26 94.52 13.45
N VAL A 324 108.52 93.22 13.31
CA VAL A 324 109.88 92.66 13.24
C VAL A 324 110.60 93.10 11.97
N ASP A 325 109.90 93.15 10.84
CA ASP A 325 110.43 93.72 9.59
C ASP A 325 110.82 95.18 9.77
N THR A 326 109.97 95.98 10.41
CA THR A 326 110.27 97.39 10.74
C THR A 326 111.49 97.52 11.65
N ILE A 327 111.64 96.64 12.65
CA ILE A 327 112.81 96.60 13.53
C ILE A 327 114.07 96.28 12.73
N SER A 328 113.99 95.31 11.81
CA SER A 328 115.10 94.93 10.92
C SER A 328 115.53 96.10 10.04
N GLU A 329 114.57 96.82 9.44
CA GLU A 329 114.84 98.04 8.65
C GLU A 329 115.47 99.16 9.50
N ILE A 330 114.99 99.39 10.72
CA ILE A 330 115.56 100.39 11.64
C ILE A 330 116.99 99.99 12.03
N ALA A 331 117.24 98.71 12.32
CA ALA A 331 118.55 98.19 12.66
C ALA A 331 119.51 98.32 11.46
N GLU A 332 119.06 98.06 10.24
CA GLU A 332 119.86 98.27 9.02
C GLU A 332 120.19 99.76 8.79
N GLN A 333 119.20 100.66 8.93
CA GLN A 333 119.43 102.10 8.85
C GLN A 333 120.37 102.60 9.96
N THR A 334 120.23 102.08 11.18
CA THR A 334 121.08 102.44 12.33
C THR A 334 122.51 101.97 12.10
N ASN A 335 122.70 100.75 11.56
CA ASN A 335 123.99 100.23 11.15
C ASN A 335 124.63 101.12 10.07
N LEU A 336 123.86 101.57 9.08
CA LEU A 336 124.33 102.45 8.00
C LEU A 336 124.66 103.86 8.51
N LEU A 337 123.86 104.42 9.43
CA LEU A 337 124.13 105.69 10.11
C LEU A 337 125.38 105.62 10.98
N ALA A 338 125.52 104.53 11.75
CA ALA A 338 126.68 104.27 12.59
C ALA A 338 127.95 104.09 11.74
N LEU A 339 127.87 103.38 10.62
CA LEU A 339 128.94 103.25 9.64
C LEU A 339 129.36 104.62 9.07
N ASN A 340 128.40 105.45 8.66
CA ASN A 340 128.67 106.80 8.18
C ASN A 340 129.30 107.69 9.27
N ALA A 341 128.85 107.57 10.52
CA ALA A 341 129.40 108.28 11.67
C ALA A 341 130.83 107.82 12.00
N SER A 342 131.11 106.50 11.97
CA SER A 342 132.46 105.93 12.13
C SER A 342 133.41 106.43 11.04
N ILE A 343 132.93 106.54 9.79
CA ILE A 343 133.70 107.08 8.66
C ILE A 343 134.01 108.57 8.86
N GLU A 344 133.03 109.40 9.24
CA GLU A 344 133.22 110.84 9.43
C GLU A 344 134.07 111.16 10.70
N ALA A 345 133.96 110.33 11.74
CA ALA A 345 134.81 110.37 12.92
C ALA A 345 136.27 110.03 12.58
N ALA A 346 136.51 109.03 11.72
CA ALA A 346 137.84 108.71 11.20
C ALA A 346 138.42 109.84 10.32
N ARG A 347 137.55 110.59 9.63
CA ARG A 347 137.92 111.74 8.77
C ARG A 347 138.35 112.98 9.55
N SER A 348 137.83 113.16 10.76
CA SER A 348 138.09 114.31 11.64
C SER A 348 139.40 114.19 12.46
N GLY A 349 140.17 113.12 12.30
CA GLY A 349 141.47 112.95 12.95
C GLY A 349 141.39 112.89 14.49
N ALA A 350 142.31 113.57 15.19
CA ALA A 350 142.46 113.47 16.65
C ALA A 350 141.24 113.93 17.47
N ASP A 351 140.40 114.82 16.91
CA ASP A 351 139.20 115.35 17.58
C ASP A 351 137.96 114.41 17.43
N GLY A 352 138.01 113.43 16.52
CA GLY A 352 136.92 112.47 16.25
C GLY A 352 137.03 111.12 16.95
N ALA A 353 138.14 110.83 17.63
CA ALA A 353 138.46 109.50 18.16
C ALA A 353 137.43 108.97 19.19
N GLY A 354 136.87 109.84 20.04
CA GLY A 354 135.81 109.45 20.99
C GLY A 354 134.47 109.14 20.31
N PHE A 355 134.15 109.85 19.22
CA PHE A 355 132.95 109.60 18.42
C PHE A 355 133.05 108.30 17.60
N ALA A 356 134.26 107.94 17.14
CA ALA A 356 134.48 106.70 16.40
C ALA A 356 134.20 105.45 17.26
N VAL A 357 134.57 105.47 18.54
CA VAL A 357 134.29 104.36 19.47
C VAL A 357 132.79 104.19 19.70
N VAL A 358 132.07 105.29 19.90
CA VAL A 358 130.60 105.25 20.08
C VAL A 358 129.91 104.78 18.80
N ALA A 359 130.37 105.21 17.63
CA ALA A 359 129.81 104.79 16.36
C ALA A 359 130.04 103.30 16.07
N GLU A 360 131.21 102.73 16.41
CA GLU A 360 131.44 101.28 16.28
C GLU A 360 130.60 100.46 17.28
N GLU A 361 130.38 100.96 18.50
CA GLU A 361 129.49 100.33 19.48
C GLU A 361 128.02 100.33 19.02
N VAL A 362 127.54 101.45 18.46
CA VAL A 362 126.18 101.54 17.88
C VAL A 362 126.03 100.63 16.67
N LYS A 363 127.09 100.50 15.87
CA LYS A 363 127.13 99.59 14.73
C LYS A 363 127.01 98.12 15.17
N ALA A 364 127.81 97.71 16.16
CA ALA A 364 127.74 96.36 16.72
C ALA A 364 126.35 96.05 17.32
N LEU A 365 125.76 97.00 18.03
CA LEU A 365 124.41 96.86 18.60
C LEU A 365 123.33 96.74 17.51
N ALA A 366 123.50 97.43 16.39
CA ALA A 366 122.61 97.36 15.24
C ALA A 366 122.73 96.03 14.47
N GLU A 367 123.95 95.48 14.36
CA GLU A 367 124.20 94.13 13.81
C GLU A 367 123.57 93.04 14.72
N GLU A 368 123.74 93.15 16.05
CA GLU A 368 123.11 92.24 17.03
C GLU A 368 121.57 92.33 17.02
N THR A 369 121.02 93.53 16.81
CA THR A 369 119.57 93.74 16.66
C THR A 369 119.05 93.10 15.37
N GLN A 370 119.80 93.17 14.26
CA GLN A 370 119.46 92.49 13.00
C GLN A 370 119.48 90.96 13.15
N GLU A 371 120.49 90.40 13.82
CA GLU A 371 120.58 88.97 14.10
C GLU A 371 119.38 88.52 14.95
N SER A 372 119.06 89.27 16.01
CA SER A 372 117.91 89.00 16.87
C SER A 372 116.57 89.11 16.12
N ALA A 373 116.40 90.12 15.26
CA ALA A 373 115.20 90.27 14.43
C ALA A 373 115.04 89.08 13.47
N SER A 374 116.14 88.61 12.85
CA SER A 374 116.13 87.43 11.97
C SER A 374 115.75 86.15 12.72
N GLU A 375 116.22 85.97 13.96
CA GLU A 375 115.82 84.84 14.80
C GLU A 375 114.33 84.89 15.18
N ILE A 376 113.81 86.08 15.47
CA ILE A 376 112.38 86.27 15.76
C ILE A 376 111.54 85.99 14.50
N GLU A 377 111.96 86.49 13.34
CA GLU A 377 111.29 86.24 12.06
C GLU A 377 111.19 84.73 11.75
N ALA A 378 112.27 83.98 12.00
CA ALA A 378 112.25 82.52 11.85
C ALA A 378 111.26 81.83 12.81
N ARG A 379 111.10 82.35 14.04
CA ARG A 379 110.10 81.85 15.01
C ARG A 379 108.68 82.21 14.57
N ILE A 380 108.44 83.42 14.08
CA ILE A 380 107.15 83.87 13.55
C ILE A 380 106.70 82.95 12.42
N ARG A 381 107.58 82.70 11.43
CA ARG A 381 107.30 81.78 10.32
C ARG A 381 106.92 80.38 10.82
N SER A 382 107.62 79.87 11.83
CA SER A 382 107.29 78.57 12.43
C SER A 382 105.93 78.57 13.14
N VAL A 383 105.53 79.68 13.78
CA VAL A 383 104.20 79.80 14.41
C VAL A 383 103.11 79.92 13.34
N GLN A 384 103.35 80.67 12.25
CA GLN A 384 102.43 80.77 11.11
C GLN A 384 102.16 79.40 10.48
N GLU A 385 103.21 78.64 10.14
CA GLU A 385 103.05 77.28 9.59
C GLU A 385 102.25 76.36 10.52
N ARG A 386 102.42 76.51 11.85
CA ARG A 386 101.66 75.75 12.84
C ARG A 386 100.21 76.19 12.93
N ALA A 387 99.92 77.49 12.80
CA ALA A 387 98.57 78.03 12.76
C ALA A 387 97.83 77.56 11.50
N GLU A 388 98.45 77.63 10.33
CA GLU A 388 97.91 77.09 9.07
C GLU A 388 97.60 75.59 9.20
N THR A 389 98.54 74.80 9.72
CA THR A 389 98.33 73.36 9.97
C THR A 389 97.18 73.12 10.94
N GLY A 390 97.02 73.99 11.94
CA GLY A 390 95.90 73.96 12.89
C GLY A 390 94.56 74.23 12.22
N ALA A 391 94.48 75.27 11.39
CA ALA A 391 93.29 75.63 10.62
C ALA A 391 92.87 74.49 9.68
N ASP A 392 93.83 73.88 8.95
CA ASP A 392 93.58 72.70 8.12
C ASP A 392 93.06 71.50 8.94
N ALA A 393 93.54 71.32 10.16
CA ALA A 393 93.06 70.27 11.05
C ALA A 393 91.63 70.55 11.56
N MET A 394 91.30 71.81 11.84
CA MET A 394 89.95 72.23 12.23
C MET A 394 88.96 72.06 11.08
N ALA A 395 89.30 72.49 9.85
CA ALA A 395 88.45 72.32 8.68
C ALA A 395 88.13 70.84 8.39
N ARG A 396 89.10 69.94 8.58
CA ARG A 396 88.86 68.48 8.49
C ARG A 396 88.00 67.96 9.63
N THR A 397 88.08 68.58 10.81
CA THR A 397 87.28 68.18 11.99
C THR A 397 85.82 68.59 11.79
N GLU A 398 85.56 69.80 11.31
CA GLU A 398 84.24 70.30 10.92
C GLU A 398 83.55 69.36 9.91
N GLN A 399 84.25 68.97 8.83
CA GLN A 399 83.72 67.99 7.86
C GLN A 399 83.36 66.63 8.49
N ARG A 400 84.13 66.19 9.50
CA ARG A 400 83.84 64.93 10.19
C ARG A 400 82.67 65.05 11.16
N ILE A 401 82.48 66.21 11.78
CA ILE A 401 81.33 66.49 12.65
C ILE A 401 80.05 66.51 11.80
N SER A 402 80.05 67.25 10.69
CA SER A 402 78.91 67.28 9.75
C SER A 402 78.54 65.89 9.25
N ALA A 403 79.51 65.06 8.85
CA ALA A 403 79.23 63.67 8.46
C ALA A 403 78.72 62.80 9.64
N GLY A 404 79.13 63.14 10.87
CA GLY A 404 78.64 62.52 12.10
C GLY A 404 77.17 62.86 12.37
N VAL A 405 76.80 64.13 12.24
CA VAL A 405 75.42 64.62 12.34
C VAL A 405 74.52 63.88 11.34
N ASP A 406 74.88 63.85 10.05
CA ASP A 406 74.11 63.14 9.02
C ASP A 406 73.88 61.66 9.37
N THR A 407 74.88 61.02 9.98
CA THR A 407 74.82 59.60 10.39
C THR A 407 73.87 59.39 11.57
N VAL A 408 73.87 60.31 12.54
CA VAL A 408 72.98 60.25 13.71
C VAL A 408 71.54 60.52 13.28
N GLU A 409 71.28 61.53 12.45
CA GLU A 409 69.94 61.80 11.89
C GLU A 409 69.38 60.59 11.13
N THR A 410 70.21 59.94 10.30
CA THR A 410 69.81 58.71 9.61
C THR A 410 69.47 57.58 10.59
N SER A 411 70.16 57.52 11.73
CA SER A 411 69.89 56.52 12.77
C SER A 411 68.56 56.79 13.48
N ILE A 412 68.24 58.06 13.75
CA ILE A 412 66.94 58.48 14.29
C ILE A 412 65.80 58.04 13.37
N ASP A 413 65.86 58.36 12.06
CA ASP A 413 64.84 57.93 11.08
C ASP A 413 64.67 56.39 11.06
N ALA A 414 65.78 55.64 11.12
CA ALA A 414 65.73 54.19 11.16
C ALA A 414 65.04 53.63 12.42
N LEU A 415 65.24 54.27 13.57
CA LEU A 415 64.63 53.90 14.85
C LEU A 415 63.14 54.25 14.89
N GLU A 416 62.75 55.41 14.36
CA GLU A 416 61.32 55.77 14.21
C GLU A 416 60.57 54.76 13.33
N ARG A 417 61.17 54.39 12.20
CA ARG A 417 60.60 53.36 11.32
C ARG A 417 60.52 51.98 11.97
N LEU A 418 61.40 51.66 12.92
CA LEU A 418 61.36 50.42 13.70
C LEU A 418 60.18 50.45 14.70
N ALA A 419 59.98 51.57 15.39
CA ALA A 419 58.85 51.75 16.30
C ALA A 419 57.51 51.61 15.53
N GLU A 420 57.36 52.32 14.40
CA GLU A 420 56.17 52.21 13.55
C GLU A 420 55.95 50.80 12.99
N ALA A 421 57.03 50.06 12.69
CA ALA A 421 56.91 48.67 12.26
C ALA A 421 56.43 47.76 13.40
N SER A 422 56.89 48.00 14.61
CA SER A 422 56.52 47.23 15.80
C SER A 422 55.06 47.47 16.19
N GLU A 423 54.60 48.72 16.17
CA GLU A 423 53.17 49.07 16.39
C GLU A 423 52.24 48.39 15.37
N ARG A 424 52.64 48.34 14.09
CA ARG A 424 51.87 47.64 13.05
C ARG A 424 51.83 46.13 13.27
N THR A 425 52.92 45.54 13.76
CA THR A 425 52.95 44.12 14.13
C THR A 425 52.01 43.86 15.30
N ASP A 426 52.01 44.69 16.34
CA ASP A 426 51.09 44.57 17.48
C ASP A 426 49.61 44.65 17.06
N ALA A 427 49.28 45.64 16.21
CA ALA A 427 47.93 45.76 15.65
C ALA A 427 47.52 44.51 14.84
N SER A 428 48.45 43.91 14.11
CA SER A 428 48.22 42.66 13.37
C SER A 428 48.02 41.48 14.32
N MET A 429 48.76 41.40 15.42
CA MET A 429 48.57 40.37 16.45
C MET A 429 47.19 40.47 17.12
N THR A 430 46.69 41.69 17.35
CA THR A 430 45.32 41.91 17.84
C THR A 430 44.27 41.38 16.85
N GLU A 431 44.46 41.60 15.54
CA GLU A 431 43.55 41.06 14.51
C GLU A 431 43.59 39.53 14.43
N ILE A 432 44.79 38.94 14.54
CA ILE A 432 44.95 37.48 14.56
C ILE A 432 44.24 36.91 15.79
N THR A 433 44.41 37.51 16.98
CA THR A 433 43.72 37.08 18.21
C THR A 433 42.21 37.01 18.00
N ARG A 434 41.60 38.07 17.45
CA ARG A 434 40.15 38.11 17.18
C ARG A 434 39.71 37.03 16.20
N THR A 435 40.55 36.74 15.20
CA THR A 435 40.28 35.70 14.20
C THR A 435 40.36 34.31 14.83
N THR A 436 41.35 34.08 15.69
CA THR A 436 41.52 32.84 16.46
C THR A 436 40.35 32.61 17.41
N GLU A 437 39.84 33.63 18.10
CA GLU A 437 38.61 33.53 18.91
C GLU A 437 37.40 33.14 18.06
N THR A 438 37.20 33.79 16.91
CA THR A 438 36.11 33.45 15.99
C THR A 438 36.23 32.02 15.46
N GLN A 439 37.46 31.54 15.25
CA GLN A 439 37.71 30.17 14.84
C GLN A 439 37.36 29.17 15.95
N ALA A 440 37.67 29.49 17.21
CA ALA A 440 37.26 28.68 18.35
C ALA A 440 35.72 28.58 18.46
N ASP A 441 35.01 29.71 18.35
CA ASP A 441 33.53 29.73 18.33
C ASP A 441 32.96 28.87 17.18
N SER A 442 33.62 28.91 16.02
CA SER A 442 33.21 28.13 14.84
C SER A 442 33.42 26.62 15.06
N VAL A 443 34.50 26.23 15.75
CA VAL A 443 34.77 24.84 16.12
C VAL A 443 33.68 24.34 17.08
N ASP A 444 33.30 25.12 18.09
CA ASP A 444 32.21 24.78 19.02
C ASP A 444 30.88 24.57 18.27
N ALA A 445 30.57 25.44 17.30
CA ALA A 445 29.38 25.28 16.46
C ALA A 445 29.41 24.00 15.62
N VAL A 446 30.58 23.64 15.05
CA VAL A 446 30.77 22.39 14.31
C VAL A 446 30.55 21.18 15.22
N VAL A 447 31.11 21.19 16.44
CA VAL A 447 30.90 20.12 17.41
C VAL A 447 29.40 19.95 17.73
N GLY A 448 28.68 21.05 17.97
CA GLY A 448 27.24 21.01 18.18
C GLY A 448 26.48 20.40 16.99
N HIS A 449 26.84 20.74 15.76
CA HIS A 449 26.24 20.13 14.58
C HIS A 449 26.58 18.64 14.44
N VAL A 450 27.78 18.22 14.81
CA VAL A 450 28.17 16.79 14.82
C VAL A 450 27.32 16.00 15.83
N GLU A 451 27.05 16.56 17.01
CA GLU A 451 26.17 15.95 18.01
C GLU A 451 24.73 15.79 17.49
N ASP A 452 24.19 16.82 16.83
CA ASP A 452 22.85 16.78 16.23
C ASP A 452 22.74 15.67 15.15
N VAL A 453 23.72 15.59 14.25
CA VAL A 453 23.73 14.55 13.21
C VAL A 453 23.92 13.17 13.83
N SER A 454 24.75 13.04 14.87
CA SER A 454 24.93 11.78 15.60
C SER A 454 23.63 11.26 16.21
N ALA A 455 22.82 12.17 16.79
CA ALA A 455 21.49 11.85 17.31
C ALA A 455 20.54 11.39 16.19
N ILE A 456 20.56 12.06 15.03
CA ILE A 456 19.78 11.67 13.85
C ILE A 456 20.22 10.28 13.35
N SER A 457 21.52 10.01 13.21
CA SER A 457 22.02 8.71 12.78
C SER A 457 21.61 7.58 13.73
N ALA A 458 21.62 7.84 15.04
CA ALA A 458 21.12 6.88 16.03
C ALA A 458 19.61 6.62 15.87
N GLN A 459 18.82 7.67 15.60
CA GLN A 459 17.40 7.54 15.32
C GLN A 459 17.14 6.76 14.03
N THR A 460 17.88 7.04 12.96
CA THR A 460 17.79 6.33 11.68
C THR A 460 18.10 4.85 11.85
N ALA A 461 19.16 4.50 12.61
CA ALA A 461 19.49 3.11 12.90
C ALA A 461 18.37 2.40 13.70
N SER A 462 17.74 3.10 14.64
CA SER A 462 16.58 2.57 15.37
C SER A 462 15.37 2.36 14.46
N ALA A 463 15.04 3.35 13.63
CA ALA A 463 13.92 3.29 12.71
C ALA A 463 14.12 2.17 11.67
N ALA A 464 15.34 1.97 11.17
CA ALA A 464 15.68 0.84 10.32
C ALA A 464 15.39 -0.50 11.03
N GLY A 465 15.78 -0.63 12.31
CA GLY A 465 15.46 -1.81 13.11
C GLY A 465 13.95 -2.05 13.28
N ASP A 466 13.15 -1.00 13.47
CA ASP A 466 11.69 -1.11 13.56
C ASP A 466 11.09 -1.59 12.23
N VAL A 467 11.60 -1.09 11.09
CA VAL A 467 11.15 -1.53 9.76
C VAL A 467 11.54 -2.98 9.50
N THR A 468 12.75 -3.42 9.87
CA THR A 468 13.12 -4.84 9.80
C THR A 468 12.13 -5.72 10.58
N GLY A 469 11.72 -5.29 11.78
CA GLY A 469 10.70 -6.02 12.54
C GLY A 469 9.34 -6.08 11.84
N ALA A 470 8.96 -5.02 11.12
CA ALA A 470 7.73 -4.98 10.32
C ALA A 470 7.82 -5.89 9.08
N VAL A 471 8.98 -5.92 8.41
CA VAL A 471 9.29 -6.81 7.29
C VAL A 471 9.15 -8.28 7.74
N ASP A 472 9.74 -8.65 8.88
CA ASP A 472 9.61 -10.01 9.43
C ASP A 472 8.15 -10.41 9.70
N GLU A 473 7.32 -9.48 10.20
CA GLU A 473 5.89 -9.74 10.42
C GLU A 473 5.10 -9.83 9.12
N GLN A 474 5.48 -9.03 8.12
CA GLN A 474 4.89 -9.09 6.79
C GLN A 474 5.19 -10.42 6.10
N GLU A 475 6.41 -10.95 6.22
CA GLU A 475 6.75 -12.29 5.70
C GLU A 475 5.90 -13.40 6.35
N ARG A 476 5.71 -13.35 7.68
CA ARG A 476 4.83 -14.31 8.38
C ARG A 476 3.39 -14.22 7.89
N THR A 477 2.90 -13.01 7.70
CA THR A 477 1.55 -12.75 7.19
C THR A 477 1.38 -13.29 5.76
N LEU A 478 2.37 -13.07 4.90
CA LEU A 478 2.38 -13.59 3.52
C LEU A 478 2.37 -15.12 3.49
N GLY A 479 3.15 -15.78 4.36
CA GLY A 479 3.09 -17.24 4.52
C GLY A 479 1.70 -17.76 4.95
N ALA A 480 1.01 -17.03 5.83
CA ALA A 480 -0.34 -17.39 6.25
C ALA A 480 -1.38 -17.18 5.12
N VAL A 481 -1.26 -16.11 4.34
CA VAL A 481 -2.13 -15.83 3.19
C VAL A 481 -1.97 -16.88 2.09
N GLU A 482 -0.73 -17.23 1.72
CA GLU A 482 -0.44 -18.30 0.77
C GLU A 482 -1.08 -19.62 1.20
N THR A 483 -0.89 -20.01 2.48
CA THR A 483 -1.49 -21.24 3.02
C THR A 483 -3.02 -21.20 2.93
N ALA A 484 -3.64 -20.06 3.20
CA ALA A 484 -5.09 -19.90 3.11
C ALA A 484 -5.60 -19.91 1.65
N ALA A 485 -4.89 -19.26 0.74
CA ALA A 485 -5.20 -19.23 -0.69
C ALA A 485 -5.07 -20.62 -1.30
N GLY A 486 -3.99 -21.35 -1.00
CA GLY A 486 -3.81 -22.75 -1.40
C GLY A 486 -4.94 -23.65 -0.89
N SER A 487 -5.29 -23.55 0.40
CA SER A 487 -6.42 -24.32 0.94
C SER A 487 -7.77 -23.94 0.32
N LEU A 488 -7.98 -22.68 -0.07
CA LEU A 488 -9.20 -22.23 -0.72
C LEU A 488 -9.28 -22.77 -2.16
N SER A 489 -8.17 -22.71 -2.89
CA SER A 489 -8.02 -23.29 -4.23
C SER A 489 -8.30 -24.80 -4.21
N ASP A 490 -7.69 -25.54 -3.28
CA ASP A 490 -7.93 -26.98 -3.13
C ASP A 490 -9.41 -27.31 -2.89
N ARG A 491 -10.10 -26.52 -2.07
CA ARG A 491 -11.54 -26.69 -1.79
C ARG A 491 -12.42 -26.34 -2.98
N ALA A 492 -12.06 -25.28 -3.71
CA ALA A 492 -12.76 -24.85 -4.89
C ALA A 492 -12.66 -25.89 -6.01
N LEU A 493 -11.45 -26.43 -6.23
CA LEU A 493 -11.22 -27.54 -7.16
C LEU A 493 -11.98 -28.80 -6.73
N ALA A 494 -11.95 -29.16 -5.45
CA ALA A 494 -12.72 -30.31 -4.96
C ALA A 494 -14.25 -30.12 -5.11
N LEU A 495 -14.76 -28.89 -4.96
CA LEU A 495 -16.16 -28.57 -5.17
C LEU A 495 -16.53 -28.61 -6.66
N ARG A 496 -15.65 -28.11 -7.53
CA ARG A 496 -15.81 -28.23 -8.98
C ARG A 496 -15.87 -29.71 -9.40
N ASP A 497 -14.91 -30.52 -8.94
CA ASP A 497 -14.88 -31.94 -9.25
C ASP A 497 -16.14 -32.67 -8.73
N ALA A 498 -16.70 -32.27 -7.57
CA ALA A 498 -17.95 -32.82 -7.06
C ALA A 498 -19.20 -32.38 -7.82
N VAL A 499 -19.14 -31.24 -8.53
CA VAL A 499 -20.22 -30.73 -9.37
C VAL A 499 -20.13 -31.28 -10.79
N ASP A 500 -18.93 -31.61 -11.28
CA ASP A 500 -18.70 -32.31 -12.56
C ASP A 500 -19.36 -33.69 -12.61
N ASP A 501 -19.67 -34.30 -11.46
CA ASP A 501 -20.45 -35.54 -11.37
C ASP A 501 -21.91 -35.36 -11.81
N PHE A 502 -22.41 -34.11 -11.90
CA PHE A 502 -23.76 -33.80 -12.37
C PHE A 502 -23.73 -33.37 -13.84
N GLU A 503 -24.61 -33.95 -14.66
CA GLU A 503 -24.84 -33.52 -16.03
C GLU A 503 -25.93 -32.45 -16.06
N PHE A 504 -25.57 -31.22 -16.43
CA PHE A 504 -26.48 -30.11 -16.64
C PHE A 504 -26.19 -29.43 -17.97
N ALA A 505 -27.18 -28.76 -18.54
CA ALA A 505 -26.99 -27.92 -19.71
C ALA A 505 -26.19 -26.69 -19.28
N ALA A 506 -24.87 -26.81 -19.32
CA ALA A 506 -23.98 -25.67 -19.23
C ALA A 506 -24.44 -24.66 -20.28
N GLY A 507 -24.98 -23.52 -19.86
CA GLY A 507 -25.32 -22.44 -20.76
C GLY A 507 -24.04 -21.92 -21.40
N ASP A 508 -23.66 -22.44 -22.57
CA ASP A 508 -22.73 -21.89 -23.57
C ASP A 508 -21.51 -21.08 -23.06
N GLY A 509 -20.96 -21.44 -21.89
CA GLY A 509 -19.89 -20.67 -21.24
C GLY A 509 -18.64 -21.47 -20.88
N LEU A 510 -18.76 -22.79 -20.68
CA LEU A 510 -17.70 -23.58 -20.03
C LEU A 510 -17.18 -24.73 -20.89
N GLY A 511 -17.06 -24.50 -22.20
CA GLY A 511 -16.67 -25.55 -23.15
C GLY A 511 -15.82 -25.07 -24.31
N ALA A 512 -14.69 -24.39 -24.07
CA ALA A 512 -13.54 -24.40 -24.98
C ALA A 512 -12.29 -23.73 -24.36
N ALA A 513 -11.56 -24.45 -23.52
CA ALA A 513 -10.14 -24.17 -23.30
C ALA A 513 -9.32 -25.47 -23.27
N GLY A 514 -9.60 -26.34 -24.25
CA GLY A 514 -8.66 -27.37 -24.67
C GLY A 514 -7.78 -26.82 -25.79
N ASP A 515 -6.49 -26.71 -25.50
CA ASP A 515 -5.37 -26.56 -26.44
C ASP A 515 -5.25 -25.21 -27.18
N GLY A 516 -4.36 -24.37 -26.65
CA GLY A 516 -4.02 -23.07 -27.22
C GLY A 516 -2.70 -22.57 -26.66
N THR A 517 -1.62 -23.28 -26.96
CA THR A 517 -0.26 -22.70 -26.87
C THR A 517 -0.20 -21.42 -27.69
N GLY A 518 -0.35 -20.28 -27.00
CA GLY A 518 -0.35 -18.96 -27.60
C GLY A 518 0.35 -17.98 -26.68
N ARG A 519 1.67 -18.15 -26.54
CA ARG A 519 2.59 -17.11 -26.04
C ARG A 519 2.30 -15.82 -26.78
N GLY A 520 1.65 -14.88 -26.11
CA GLY A 520 1.36 -13.54 -26.58
C GLY A 520 1.50 -12.57 -25.42
N ALA A 521 2.72 -12.43 -24.90
CA ALA A 521 3.06 -11.37 -23.96
C ALA A 521 2.90 -10.04 -24.69
N ALA A 522 1.84 -9.31 -24.34
CA ALA A 522 1.69 -7.91 -24.64
C ALA A 522 2.71 -7.11 -23.84
N ALA A 523 3.21 -6.08 -24.51
CA ALA A 523 4.08 -5.07 -23.98
C ALA A 523 3.49 -4.41 -22.73
N ASP A 524 4.34 -4.21 -21.73
CA ASP A 524 4.25 -3.01 -20.91
C ASP A 524 5.60 -2.31 -20.87
N GLY A 525 5.54 -0.98 -20.95
CA GLY A 525 6.67 -0.11 -21.19
C GLY A 525 7.59 -0.04 -19.98
N ALA A 526 8.78 -0.63 -20.12
CA ALA A 526 9.92 -0.26 -19.32
C ALA A 526 10.51 1.04 -19.87
N THR A 527 10.32 2.12 -19.12
CA THR A 527 11.10 3.35 -19.21
C THR A 527 12.60 3.01 -19.15
N ALA A 528 13.26 3.16 -20.29
CA ALA A 528 14.71 3.09 -20.38
C ALA A 528 15.32 4.29 -19.64
N VAL A 529 16.04 3.98 -18.57
CA VAL A 529 17.10 4.83 -18.03
C VAL A 529 18.16 4.98 -19.13
N PRO A 530 18.54 6.20 -19.54
CA PRO A 530 19.69 6.35 -20.43
C PRO A 530 20.97 6.12 -19.63
N ASP A 531 21.72 5.13 -20.09
CA ASP A 531 23.10 4.83 -19.73
C ASP A 531 23.97 6.07 -20.00
N GLY A 532 24.35 6.77 -18.94
CA GLY A 532 25.24 7.92 -18.95
C GLY A 532 26.65 7.48 -18.55
N GLY A 533 27.40 6.93 -19.50
CA GLY A 533 28.79 6.53 -19.30
C GLY A 533 29.68 6.89 -20.48
N GLY A 534 30.54 7.91 -20.26
CA GLY A 534 31.84 8.04 -20.91
C GLY A 534 31.92 8.90 -22.18
N ASP A 535 32.31 10.16 -22.01
CA ASP A 535 33.51 10.73 -22.64
C ASP A 535 33.66 12.21 -22.22
N GLY A 536 34.31 12.41 -21.06
CA GLY A 536 34.76 13.72 -20.59
C GLY A 536 36.09 14.07 -21.22
N ASP A 537 36.02 14.74 -22.37
CA ASP A 537 37.12 15.45 -23.02
C ASP A 537 37.63 16.57 -22.13
N GLY A 538 38.95 16.74 -22.14
CA GLY A 538 39.66 17.72 -21.34
C GLY A 538 39.32 19.14 -21.78
N SER A 539 39.02 20.00 -20.81
CA SER A 539 39.19 21.44 -20.99
C SER A 539 39.88 22.01 -19.76
N GLU A 540 41.11 22.47 -20.01
CA GLU A 540 41.89 23.38 -19.16
C GLU A 540 41.00 24.54 -18.71
N PHE A 541 40.85 24.70 -17.40
CA PHE A 541 40.37 25.95 -16.81
C PHE A 541 41.57 26.88 -16.59
N ASP A 542 41.62 27.91 -17.42
CA ASP A 542 42.58 29.01 -17.38
C ASP A 542 42.27 29.96 -16.22
N PHE A 543 43.24 30.08 -15.30
CA PHE A 543 43.31 31.13 -14.29
C PHE A 543 44.13 32.29 -14.88
N SER A 544 43.47 33.40 -15.28
CA SER A 544 44.09 34.73 -15.28
C SER A 544 43.13 35.91 -15.48
N ARG A 545 43.09 36.74 -14.42
CA ARG A 545 43.13 38.22 -14.36
C ARG A 545 42.03 39.10 -15.01
N GLY A 546 41.49 39.95 -14.13
CA GLY A 546 40.95 41.30 -14.37
C GLY A 546 39.87 41.59 -13.33
N GLY A 547 40.06 42.36 -12.26
CA GLY A 547 40.70 43.67 -12.19
C GLY A 547 39.66 44.74 -12.53
N GLY A 548 38.98 45.29 -11.53
CA GLY A 548 38.03 46.39 -11.70
C GLY A 548 37.29 46.75 -10.42
N ASP A 549 37.71 47.85 -9.81
CA ASP A 549 37.01 48.63 -8.79
C ASP A 549 35.50 48.76 -9.05
N ASP A 550 34.69 48.73 -7.98
CA ASP A 550 33.63 49.71 -7.73
C ASP A 550 32.97 49.47 -6.35
N ALA A 551 33.44 50.23 -5.35
CA ALA A 551 32.59 50.80 -4.29
C ALA A 551 32.25 52.24 -4.73
N PRO A 552 31.14 52.91 -4.33
CA PRO A 552 30.62 52.92 -2.95
C PRO A 552 29.09 53.16 -2.80
N ALA A 553 28.71 53.52 -1.56
CA ALA A 553 27.41 54.02 -1.05
C ALA A 553 26.48 52.91 -0.51
N GLY A 554 26.11 52.87 0.77
CA GLY A 554 25.95 53.97 1.72
C GLY A 554 24.49 54.43 1.71
N GLU A 555 23.60 53.66 2.35
CA GLU A 555 22.30 54.15 2.80
C GLU A 555 22.05 53.66 4.22
N GLY A 556 22.03 54.62 5.14
CA GLY A 556 21.33 54.49 6.41
C GLY A 556 19.88 54.92 6.30
N VAL A 557 19.19 54.80 7.44
CA VAL A 557 17.80 55.16 7.76
C VAL A 557 16.81 54.04 7.37
N ASN A 558 16.28 53.23 8.30
CA ASN A 558 15.50 53.58 9.50
C ASN A 558 15.47 52.42 10.51
#